data_AF-A0A928Y1E9-F1
#
_entry.id   AF-A0A928Y1E9-F1
#
_cell.length_a   1.000
_cell.length_b   1.000
_cell.length_c   1.000
_cell.angle_alpha   90.00
_cell.angle_beta   90.00
_cell.angle_gamma   90.00
#
_symmetry.space_group_name_H-M   'P 1'
#
loop_
_entity.id
_entity.type
_entity.pdbx_description
1 polymer ?
#
loop_
_entity_poly.entity_id
_entity_poly.type
_entity_poly.pdbx_seq_one_letter_code
_entity_poly.pdbx_strand_id
1 'polypeptide(L)'
;MTALDDERLLDGYRRIEVLAEAMADAAEVRDWEAYDAALSNARIAIDRLPPVREEDLAHAGAGWQSARLRLLARILAQEERIGEALDPLDPSIDPWLRREPFSAPPRAKR
;
A
#
# COMPACT_ATOMS: atom_id res chain seq x y z
N MET A 1 8.43 -27.79 -1.84
CA MET A 1 8.01 -26.96 -0.68
C MET A 1 7.49 -27.88 0.43
N THR A 2 7.87 -27.65 1.69
CA THR A 2 7.32 -28.40 2.83
C THR A 2 6.08 -27.71 3.38
N ALA A 3 5.19 -28.42 4.09
CA ALA A 3 4.02 -27.80 4.74
C ALA A 3 4.40 -26.66 5.70
N LEU A 4 5.61 -26.70 6.28
CA LEU A 4 6.15 -25.63 7.11
C LEU A 4 6.52 -24.37 6.30
N ASP A 5 6.96 -24.54 5.06
CA ASP A 5 7.26 -23.42 4.15
C ASP A 5 5.96 -22.75 3.66
N ASP A 6 4.91 -23.55 3.41
CA ASP A 6 3.57 -23.09 3.01
C ASP A 6 2.93 -22.19 4.08
N GLU A 7 3.01 -22.59 5.35
CA GLU A 7 2.49 -21.81 6.48
C GLU A 7 3.27 -20.51 6.67
N ARG A 8 4.61 -20.57 6.64
CA ARG A 8 5.46 -19.38 6.75
C ARG A 8 5.20 -18.37 5.63
N LEU A 9 4.91 -18.85 4.43
CA LEU A 9 4.59 -18.00 3.29
C LEU A 9 3.22 -17.32 3.47
N LEU A 10 2.19 -18.04 3.94
CA LEU A 10 0.89 -17.44 4.28
C LEU A 10 0.99 -16.44 5.43
N ASP A 11 1.81 -16.73 6.45
CA ASP A 11 2.05 -15.79 7.54
C ASP A 11 2.75 -14.52 7.08
N GLY A 12 3.67 -14.63 6.12
CA GLY A 12 4.26 -13.49 5.43
C GLY A 12 3.21 -12.62 4.74
N TYR A 13 2.29 -13.23 3.99
CA TYR A 13 1.20 -12.51 3.33
C TYR A 13 0.23 -11.86 4.33
N ARG A 14 -0.12 -12.54 5.43
CA ARG A 14 -0.95 -11.97 6.52
C ARG A 14 -0.27 -10.76 7.16
N ARG A 15 1.05 -10.82 7.37
CA ARG A 15 1.80 -9.69 7.91
C ARG A 15 1.78 -8.49 6.96
N ILE A 16 1.93 -8.72 5.66
CA ILE A 16 1.82 -7.65 4.66
C ILE A 16 0.41 -7.06 4.67
N GLU A 17 -0.63 -7.89 4.70
CA GLU A 17 -2.02 -7.43 4.78
C GLU A 17 -2.24 -6.45 5.95
N VAL A 18 -1.81 -6.82 7.16
CA VAL A 18 -1.94 -5.97 8.35
C VAL A 18 -1.17 -4.66 8.19
N LEU A 19 0.01 -4.69 7.57
CA LEU A 19 0.81 -3.49 7.34
C LEU A 19 0.19 -2.58 6.26
N ALA A 20 -0.42 -3.16 5.23
CA ALA A 20 -1.14 -2.42 4.20
C ALA A 20 -2.40 -1.75 4.77
N GLU A 21 -3.13 -2.44 5.66
CA GLU A 21 -4.25 -1.87 6.40
C GLU A 21 -3.79 -0.70 7.29
N ALA A 22 -2.70 -0.86 8.04
CA ALA A 22 -2.14 0.21 8.86
C ALA A 22 -1.70 1.43 8.03
N MET A 23 -1.13 1.20 6.84
CA MET A 23 -0.82 2.28 5.89
C MET A 23 -2.09 2.98 5.39
N ALA A 24 -3.15 2.24 5.04
CA ALA A 24 -4.41 2.82 4.60
C ALA A 24 -5.05 3.69 5.70
N ASP A 25 -5.16 3.15 6.92
CA ASP A 25 -5.73 3.87 8.06
C ASP A 25 -4.94 5.14 8.39
N ALA A 26 -3.60 5.07 8.34
CA ALA A 26 -2.74 6.23 8.55
C ALA A 26 -2.89 7.29 7.44
N ALA A 27 -3.00 6.87 6.18
CA ALA A 27 -3.18 7.77 5.05
C ALA A 27 -4.53 8.51 5.13
N GLU A 28 -5.61 7.82 5.49
CA GLU A 28 -6.95 8.39 5.65
C GLU A 28 -7.00 9.52 6.70
N VAL A 29 -6.23 9.39 7.78
CA VAL A 29 -6.13 10.42 8.84
C VAL A 29 -4.95 11.38 8.67
N ARG A 30 -4.18 11.26 7.57
CA ARG A 30 -2.96 12.04 7.27
C ARG A 30 -1.87 11.94 8.35
N ASP A 31 -1.77 10.78 9.01
CA ASP A 31 -0.68 10.46 9.92
C ASP A 31 0.50 9.90 9.12
N TRP A 32 1.33 10.81 8.61
CA TRP A 32 2.46 10.45 7.74
C TRP A 32 3.57 9.72 8.47
N GLU A 33 3.73 9.95 9.78
CA GLU A 33 4.73 9.24 10.58
C GLU A 33 4.35 7.76 10.74
N ALA A 34 3.08 7.48 11.08
CA ALA A 34 2.57 6.12 11.14
C ALA A 34 2.59 5.43 9.77
N TYR A 35 2.26 6.18 8.71
CA TYR A 35 2.32 5.69 7.33
C TYR A 35 3.73 5.24 6.95
N ASP A 36 4.74 6.10 7.15
CA ASP A 36 6.14 5.80 6.80
C ASP A 36 6.68 4.63 7.62
N ALA A 37 6.33 4.54 8.91
CA ALA A 37 6.68 3.42 9.76
C ALA A 37 6.08 2.10 9.25
N ALA A 38 4.80 2.10 8.86
CA ALA A 38 4.13 0.93 8.31
C ALA A 38 4.72 0.53 6.94
N LEU A 39 5.00 1.50 6.05
CA LEU A 39 5.64 1.29 4.75
C LEU A 39 7.04 0.67 4.88
N SER A 40 7.86 1.19 5.78
CA SER A 40 9.19 0.64 6.06
C SER A 40 9.10 -0.83 6.52
N ASN A 41 8.18 -1.13 7.42
CA ASN A 41 7.94 -2.49 7.88
C ASN A 41 7.37 -3.41 6.79
N ALA A 42 6.52 -2.89 5.90
CA ALA A 42 5.96 -3.64 4.77
C ALA A 42 7.05 -4.05 3.80
N ARG A 43 7.97 -3.13 3.46
CA ARG A 43 9.14 -3.41 2.62
C ARG A 43 10.01 -4.52 3.22
N ILE A 44 10.32 -4.43 4.51
CA ILE A 44 11.08 -5.47 5.22
C ILE A 44 10.35 -6.82 5.20
N ALA A 45 9.02 -6.82 5.33
CA ALA A 45 8.23 -8.06 5.28
C ALA A 45 8.26 -8.69 3.88
N ILE A 46 8.12 -7.87 2.83
CA ILE A 46 8.21 -8.28 1.42
C ILE A 46 9.59 -8.85 1.11
N ASP A 47 10.67 -8.17 1.50
CA ASP A 47 12.04 -8.63 1.24
C ASP A 47 12.37 -9.95 1.95
N ARG A 48 11.67 -10.27 3.04
CA ARG A 48 11.83 -11.52 3.81
C ARG A 48 10.93 -12.65 3.32
N LEU A 49 9.98 -12.38 2.43
CA LEU A 49 9.15 -13.44 1.87
C LEU A 49 9.99 -14.34 0.95
N PRO A 50 9.90 -15.67 1.12
CA PRO A 50 10.55 -16.57 0.18
C PRO A 50 9.94 -16.37 -1.22
N PRO A 51 10.77 -16.48 -2.28
CA PRO A 51 10.26 -16.39 -3.65
C PRO A 51 9.28 -17.53 -3.89
N VAL A 52 8.14 -17.21 -4.50
CA VAL A 52 7.14 -18.21 -4.91
C VAL A 52 7.48 -18.65 -6.33
N ARG A 53 7.92 -19.91 -6.50
CA ARG A 53 8.18 -20.47 -7.85
C ARG A 53 6.88 -21.04 -8.44
N GLU A 54 6.80 -21.12 -9.77
CA GLU A 54 5.66 -21.78 -10.44
C GLU A 54 5.51 -23.24 -10.00
N GLU A 55 6.63 -23.91 -9.75
CA GLU A 55 6.70 -25.27 -9.23
C GLU A 55 6.03 -25.39 -7.86
N ASP A 56 6.22 -24.39 -7.01
CA ASP A 56 5.64 -24.34 -5.66
C ASP A 56 4.13 -24.17 -5.73
N LEU A 57 3.64 -23.37 -6.68
CA LEU A 57 2.21 -23.19 -6.93
C LEU A 57 1.55 -24.47 -7.46
N ALA A 58 2.24 -25.21 -8.34
CA ALA A 58 1.71 -26.46 -8.91
C ALA A 58 1.49 -27.57 -7.85
N HIS A 59 2.29 -27.56 -6.77
CA HIS A 59 2.19 -28.53 -5.67
C HIS A 59 1.31 -28.05 -4.51
N ALA A 60 0.99 -26.74 -4.46
CA ALA A 60 0.19 -26.19 -3.39
C ALA A 60 -1.28 -26.67 -3.49
N GLY A 61 -1.84 -27.14 -2.38
CA GLY A 61 -3.23 -27.57 -2.32
C GLY A 61 -4.21 -26.43 -2.62
N ALA A 62 -5.38 -26.75 -3.19
CA ALA A 62 -6.39 -25.76 -3.58
C ALA A 62 -6.82 -24.82 -2.43
N GLY A 63 -6.87 -25.33 -1.19
CA GLY A 63 -7.18 -24.54 0.00
C GLY A 63 -6.12 -23.48 0.31
N TRP A 64 -4.83 -23.82 0.14
CA TRP A 64 -3.71 -22.91 0.33
C TRP A 64 -3.73 -21.80 -0.73
N GLN A 65 -3.90 -22.17 -2.00
CA GLN A 65 -3.97 -21.19 -3.11
C GLN A 65 -5.14 -20.22 -2.91
N SER A 66 -6.30 -20.73 -2.49
CA SER A 66 -7.48 -19.92 -2.19
C SER A 66 -7.25 -18.97 -1.00
N ALA A 67 -6.49 -19.39 0.01
CA ALA A 67 -6.11 -18.51 1.12
C ALA A 67 -5.16 -17.41 0.66
N ARG A 68 -4.13 -17.74 -0.13
CA ARG A 68 -3.19 -16.77 -0.70
C ARG A 68 -3.89 -15.74 -1.58
N LEU A 69 -4.76 -16.17 -2.50
CA LEU A 69 -5.49 -15.25 -3.38
C LEU A 69 -6.39 -14.30 -2.60
N ARG A 70 -7.05 -14.77 -1.52
CA ARG A 70 -7.82 -13.90 -0.64
C ARG A 70 -6.96 -12.85 0.06
N LEU A 71 -5.77 -13.24 0.53
CA LEU A 71 -4.82 -12.30 1.13
C LEU A 71 -4.37 -11.25 0.13
N LEU A 72 -3.99 -11.66 -1.09
CA LEU A 72 -3.60 -10.73 -2.15
C LEU A 72 -4.72 -9.78 -2.54
N ALA A 73 -5.95 -10.27 -2.69
CA ALA A 73 -7.10 -9.42 -3.00
C ALA A 73 -7.33 -8.35 -1.91
N ARG A 74 -7.15 -8.71 -0.63
CA ARG A 74 -7.28 -7.75 0.47
C ARG A 74 -6.13 -6.74 0.51
N ILE A 75 -4.90 -7.17 0.23
CA ILE A 75 -3.75 -6.26 0.08
C ILE A 75 -4.02 -5.23 -1.03
N LEU A 76 -4.48 -5.67 -2.20
CA LEU A 76 -4.79 -4.77 -3.33
C LEU A 76 -5.91 -3.77 -2.96
N ALA A 77 -6.91 -4.19 -2.20
CA ALA A 77 -7.96 -3.30 -1.72
C ALA A 77 -7.42 -2.22 -0.77
N GLN A 78 -6.39 -2.53 0.05
CA GLN A 78 -5.73 -1.51 0.87
C GLN A 78 -4.89 -0.56 0.03
N GLU A 79 -4.21 -1.04 -1.02
CA GLU A 79 -3.47 -0.18 -1.95
C GLU A 79 -4.40 0.81 -2.67
N GLU A 80 -5.62 0.38 -3.03
CA GLU A 80 -6.65 1.26 -3.58
C GLU A 80 -7.07 2.35 -2.58
N ARG A 81 -7.37 1.98 -1.32
CA ARG A 81 -7.67 2.95 -0.23
C ARG A 81 -6.55 3.97 -0.03
N ILE A 82 -5.30 3.51 -0.04
CA ILE A 82 -4.12 4.39 0.07
C ILE A 82 -4.08 5.35 -1.11
N GLY A 83 -4.32 4.86 -2.34
CA GLY A 83 -4.39 5.68 -3.54
C GLY A 83 -5.44 6.79 -3.43
N GLU A 84 -6.65 6.45 -2.99
CA GLU A 84 -7.75 7.42 -2.76
C GLU A 84 -7.40 8.46 -1.68
N ALA A 85 -6.71 8.05 -0.60
CA ALA A 85 -6.30 8.95 0.46
C ALA A 85 -5.15 9.89 0.06
N LEU A 86 -4.23 9.43 -0.81
CA LEU A 86 -3.07 10.18 -1.28
C LEU A 86 -3.37 11.07 -2.48
N ASP A 87 -4.29 10.66 -3.35
CA ASP A 87 -4.81 11.46 -4.46
C ASP A 87 -6.22 11.93 -4.12
N PRO A 88 -6.36 13.00 -3.33
CA PRO A 88 -7.66 13.63 -3.17
C PRO A 88 -7.98 14.30 -4.50
N LEU A 89 -8.56 13.55 -5.43
CA LEU A 89 -9.29 14.09 -6.57
C LEU A 89 -10.47 14.88 -6.01
N ASP A 90 -10.19 16.08 -5.54
CA ASP A 90 -11.15 17.15 -5.45
C ASP A 90 -11.05 17.92 -6.78
N PRO A 91 -11.91 17.62 -7.77
CA PRO A 91 -11.96 18.38 -9.03
C PRO A 91 -12.26 19.88 -8.81
N SER A 92 -12.55 20.32 -7.57
CA SER A 92 -12.80 21.73 -7.25
C SER A 92 -11.58 22.52 -6.74
N ILE A 93 -10.48 21.87 -6.33
CA ILE A 93 -9.31 22.57 -5.71
C ILE A 93 -8.23 22.94 -6.75
N ASP A 94 -8.22 22.26 -7.88
CA ASP A 94 -7.25 22.42 -8.97
C ASP A 94 -7.18 23.83 -9.62
N PRO A 95 -8.24 24.67 -9.66
CA PRO A 95 -8.14 26.02 -10.23
C PRO A 95 -7.34 27.02 -9.37
N TRP A 96 -7.29 26.81 -8.05
CA TRP A 96 -6.70 27.78 -7.12
C TRP A 96 -5.20 27.54 -6.87
N LEU A 97 -4.75 26.29 -6.95
CA LEU A 97 -3.34 25.91 -6.73
C LEU A 97 -2.47 26.05 -7.98
N ARG A 98 -3.04 26.02 -9.21
CA ARG A 98 -2.29 26.23 -10.47
C ARG A 98 -1.97 27.69 -10.79
N ARG A 99 -2.40 28.65 -9.96
CA ARG A 99 -2.02 30.06 -10.10
C ARG A 99 -0.80 30.34 -9.22
N GLU A 100 0.41 30.17 -9.74
CA GLU A 100 1.60 30.81 -9.15
C GLU A 100 1.43 32.35 -9.13
N PRO A 101 2.09 33.08 -8.22
CA PRO A 101 2.05 32.96 -6.76
C PRO A 101 1.58 34.29 -6.13
N PHE A 102 1.29 34.30 -4.82
CA PHE A 102 1.11 35.52 -4.01
C PHE A 102 2.42 36.34 -3.85
N SER A 103 3.19 36.51 -4.93
CA SER A 103 4.51 37.17 -4.91
C SER A 103 4.78 37.94 -6.22
N ALA A 104 3.81 38.71 -6.69
CA ALA A 104 4.11 39.85 -7.56
C ALA A 104 3.93 41.13 -6.74
N PRO A 105 5.02 41.85 -6.36
CA PRO A 105 4.85 43.18 -5.77
C PRO A 105 4.15 44.09 -6.80
N PRO A 106 3.30 45.03 -6.35
CA PRO A 106 2.61 45.93 -7.26
C PRO A 106 3.64 46.72 -8.06
N ARG A 107 3.67 46.54 -9.39
CA ARG A 107 4.42 47.45 -10.27
C ARG A 107 3.83 48.84 -10.08
N ALA A 108 4.61 49.72 -9.46
CA ALA A 108 4.28 51.12 -9.28
C ALA A 108 3.95 51.75 -10.64
N LYS A 109 2.85 52.49 -10.69
CA LYS A 109 2.42 53.29 -11.83
C LYS A 109 3.54 54.23 -12.27
N ARG A 110 3.79 54.30 -13.58
CA ARG A 110 4.27 55.51 -14.26
C ARG A 110 3.37 55.74 -15.46
#